data_AF-A0A4U1EH06-F1
#
_entry.id   AF-A0A4U1EH06-F1
#
_cell.length_a   1.000
_cell.length_b   1.000
_cell.length_c   1.000
_cell.angle_alpha   90.00
_cell.angle_beta   90.00
_cell.angle_gamma   90.00
#
_symmetry.space_group_name_H-M   'P 1'
#
loop_
_entity.id
_entity.type
_entity.pdbx_description
1 polymer ?
#
loop_
_entity_poly.entity_id
_entity_poly.type
_entity_poly.pdbx_seq_one_letter_code
_entity_poly.pdbx_strand_id
1 'polypeptide(L)'
;MEPRCMEYFSAQVQQKDVGGRLQVGQELLLYLGVPGAIPDLEEDLGCVGKTVDALTGWVGSSNYRVSLMGLEILSAFVDRLSTRFKSYVAMVIVALIDRMGDAKDKVRDEAQTLILKLMDQVAPPMVRDAAVLAVVEIYRHVGEKVRVDLYKRGIPLARLEMILGKFDEVQNSGGVILSACKDKSFDDEESVDGNRPSSAASAFKVPAPKTSGNPVNSARKPGSAGGPKVGGASKEGGAGAVDEDDFIKAFTDVPSIQIYSSRELEETLNKIREILSDDKHDWDQRANALKKIRSLLVAGAAQYDCFFQHLRLLDGALKLSAKDLRSQVVREACITVAHLSTVLGNKFDHGAEAIVPTLFNLVPNSAKVMATSGCAAIRFIIRVLTWCLGECVICNCEGHFLFSFGIAPPNVV
;
A
#
# COMPACT_ATOMS: atom_id res chain seq x y z
N MET A 1 -5.13 15.14 -32.88
CA MET A 1 -5.87 15.51 -31.66
C MET A 1 -5.52 16.95 -31.39
N GLU A 2 -6.49 17.86 -31.43
CA GLU A 2 -6.22 19.28 -31.18
C GLU A 2 -5.89 19.47 -29.70
N PRO A 3 -4.82 20.20 -29.34
CA PRO A 3 -4.48 20.46 -27.94
C PRO A 3 -5.62 21.19 -27.21
N ARG A 4 -5.87 20.82 -25.96
CA ARG A 4 -6.87 21.48 -25.10
C ARG A 4 -6.23 21.93 -23.80
N CYS A 5 -6.53 23.15 -23.38
CA CYS A 5 -6.01 23.73 -22.15
C CYS A 5 -6.64 23.08 -20.90
N MET A 6 -5.94 23.13 -19.77
CA MET A 6 -6.41 22.63 -18.48
C MET A 6 -7.66 23.35 -17.98
N GLU A 7 -7.85 24.62 -18.31
CA GLU A 7 -9.06 25.37 -17.94
C GLU A 7 -10.34 24.73 -18.51
N TYR A 8 -10.27 24.22 -19.75
CA TYR A 8 -11.39 23.50 -20.36
C TYR A 8 -11.75 22.27 -19.53
N PHE A 9 -10.77 21.41 -19.22
CA PHE A 9 -11.02 20.21 -18.43
C PHE A 9 -11.48 20.53 -17.02
N SER A 10 -10.93 21.57 -16.39
CA SER A 10 -11.33 22.03 -15.05
C SER A 10 -12.80 22.43 -15.01
N ALA A 11 -13.32 23.07 -16.06
CA ALA A 11 -14.74 23.38 -16.18
C ALA A 11 -15.60 22.14 -16.46
N GLN A 12 -15.15 21.25 -17.34
CA GLN A 12 -15.92 20.07 -17.74
C GLN A 12 -16.06 19.03 -16.62
N VAL A 13 -15.05 18.84 -15.76
CA VAL A 13 -15.13 17.87 -14.65
C VAL A 13 -16.13 18.28 -13.56
N GLN A 14 -16.60 19.53 -13.56
CA GLN A 14 -17.60 20.03 -12.62
C GLN A 14 -19.04 19.66 -12.98
N GLN A 15 -19.25 18.99 -14.12
CA GLN A 15 -20.56 18.48 -14.52
C GLN A 15 -21.18 17.61 -13.42
N LYS A 16 -22.52 17.63 -13.31
CA LYS A 16 -23.26 16.91 -12.25
C LYS A 16 -23.93 15.64 -12.74
N ASP A 17 -24.22 15.55 -14.03
CA ASP A 17 -24.87 14.39 -14.62
C ASP A 17 -23.87 13.26 -14.84
N VAL A 18 -24.34 12.02 -14.65
CA VAL A 18 -23.48 10.83 -14.74
C VAL A 18 -22.96 10.63 -16.16
N GLY A 19 -23.78 10.87 -17.18
CA GLY A 19 -23.40 10.65 -18.58
C GLY A 19 -22.27 11.58 -19.03
N GLY A 20 -22.42 12.87 -18.74
CA GLY A 20 -21.44 13.91 -19.02
C GLY A 20 -20.13 13.66 -18.28
N ARG A 21 -20.17 13.33 -16.99
CA ARG A 21 -18.95 12.94 -16.24
C ARG A 21 -18.19 11.79 -16.88
N LEU A 22 -18.89 10.74 -17.33
CA LEU A 22 -18.23 9.59 -17.98
C LEU A 22 -17.66 9.96 -19.35
N GLN A 23 -18.37 10.79 -20.12
CA GLN A 23 -17.90 11.26 -21.43
C GLN A 23 -16.66 12.15 -21.30
N VAL A 24 -16.73 13.16 -20.44
CA VAL A 24 -15.61 14.07 -20.12
C VAL A 24 -14.44 13.29 -19.53
N GLY A 25 -14.72 12.33 -18.64
CA GLY A 25 -13.68 11.51 -18.02
C GLY A 25 -12.90 10.69 -19.04
N GLN A 26 -13.60 10.05 -19.99
CA GLN A 26 -12.96 9.31 -21.07
C GLN A 26 -12.15 10.22 -22.00
N GLU A 27 -12.66 11.42 -22.27
CA GLU A 27 -11.93 12.44 -23.02
C GLU A 27 -10.64 12.82 -22.29
N LEU A 28 -10.74 13.22 -21.02
CA LEU A 28 -9.60 13.63 -20.20
C LEU A 28 -8.54 12.51 -20.09
N LEU A 29 -8.94 11.26 -19.91
CA LEU A 29 -8.00 10.11 -19.94
C LEU A 29 -7.24 10.02 -21.27
N LEU A 30 -7.93 10.21 -22.39
CA LEU A 30 -7.31 10.19 -23.71
C LEU A 30 -6.25 11.31 -23.83
N TYR A 31 -6.57 12.52 -23.37
CA TYR A 31 -5.66 13.67 -23.41
C TYR A 31 -4.47 13.49 -22.46
N LEU A 32 -4.68 12.95 -21.26
CA LEU A 32 -3.60 12.61 -20.33
C LEU A 32 -2.71 11.48 -20.84
N GLY A 33 -3.22 10.60 -21.71
CA GLY A 33 -2.43 9.54 -22.35
C GLY A 33 -1.47 10.03 -23.42
N VAL A 34 -1.66 11.23 -23.98
CA VAL A 34 -0.86 11.77 -25.08
C VAL A 34 0.05 12.91 -24.59
N PRO A 35 1.39 12.80 -24.68
CA PRO A 35 2.31 13.89 -24.37
C PRO A 35 2.02 15.13 -25.23
N GLY A 36 1.95 16.32 -24.62
CA GLY A 36 1.68 17.58 -25.33
C GLY A 36 0.22 17.84 -25.74
N ALA A 37 -0.73 16.92 -25.49
CA ALA A 37 -2.15 17.16 -25.77
C ALA A 37 -2.78 18.19 -24.82
N ILE A 38 -2.20 18.35 -23.63
CA ILE A 38 -2.52 19.40 -22.66
C ILE A 38 -1.23 20.19 -22.43
N PRO A 39 -1.02 21.30 -23.15
CA PRO A 39 0.27 22.01 -23.14
C PRO A 39 0.55 22.76 -21.83
N ASP A 40 -0.50 23.21 -21.14
CA ASP A 40 -0.46 23.96 -19.89
C ASP A 40 -0.60 23.09 -18.62
N LEU A 41 -0.55 21.76 -18.78
CA LEU A 41 -0.72 20.78 -17.68
C LEU A 41 0.28 20.99 -16.54
N GLU A 42 1.50 21.40 -16.86
CA GLU A 42 2.58 21.58 -15.88
C GLU A 42 2.71 23.03 -15.39
N GLU A 43 2.06 23.97 -16.08
CA GLU A 43 2.16 25.41 -15.81
C GLU A 43 0.99 25.89 -14.94
N ASP A 44 -0.25 25.47 -15.24
CA ASP A 44 -1.44 25.88 -14.50
C ASP A 44 -1.79 24.89 -13.37
N LEU A 45 -0.96 24.93 -12.31
CA LEU A 45 -1.20 24.14 -11.09
C LEU A 45 -2.54 24.50 -10.41
N GLY A 46 -3.08 25.70 -10.64
CA GLY A 46 -4.36 26.12 -10.07
C GLY A 46 -5.54 25.34 -10.66
N CYS A 47 -5.60 25.25 -11.99
CA CYS A 47 -6.62 24.45 -12.69
C CYS A 47 -6.43 22.94 -12.47
N VAL A 48 -5.18 22.46 -12.40
CA VAL A 48 -4.89 21.08 -12.00
C VAL A 48 -5.45 20.79 -10.62
N GLY A 49 -5.19 21.64 -9.63
CA GLY A 49 -5.70 21.46 -8.27
C GLY A 49 -7.22 21.40 -8.19
N LYS A 50 -7.93 22.30 -8.89
CA LYS A 50 -9.40 22.27 -8.99
C LYS A 50 -9.92 20.99 -9.64
N THR A 51 -9.21 20.50 -10.65
CA THR A 51 -9.57 19.27 -11.36
C THR A 51 -9.38 18.06 -10.45
N VAL A 52 -8.25 17.98 -9.74
CA VAL A 52 -7.98 16.92 -8.77
C VAL A 52 -9.01 16.93 -7.64
N ASP A 53 -9.37 18.11 -7.11
CA ASP A 53 -10.42 18.26 -6.09
C ASP A 53 -11.78 17.73 -6.59
N ALA A 54 -12.21 18.13 -7.80
CA ALA A 54 -13.43 17.61 -8.40
C ALA A 54 -13.40 16.09 -8.56
N LEU A 55 -12.26 15.53 -8.98
CA LEU A 55 -12.06 14.09 -9.15
C LEU A 55 -12.10 13.35 -7.81
N THR A 56 -11.62 13.94 -6.71
CA THR A 56 -11.79 13.34 -5.37
C THR A 56 -13.28 13.23 -5.01
N GLY A 57 -14.09 14.21 -5.41
CA GLY A 57 -15.55 14.13 -5.34
C GLY A 57 -16.15 13.04 -6.23
N TRP A 58 -15.55 12.76 -7.39
CA TRP A 58 -15.97 11.66 -8.26
C TRP A 58 -15.66 10.30 -7.64
N VAL A 59 -14.47 10.13 -7.05
CA VAL A 59 -14.07 8.94 -6.28
C VAL A 59 -15.09 8.65 -5.17
N GLY A 60 -15.55 9.69 -4.47
CA GLY A 60 -16.59 9.59 -3.43
C GLY A 60 -18.02 9.30 -3.94
N SER A 61 -18.26 9.31 -5.26
CA SER A 61 -19.60 9.13 -5.85
C SER A 61 -20.25 7.79 -5.48
N SER A 62 -21.57 7.80 -5.29
CA SER A 62 -22.38 6.59 -5.12
C SER A 62 -22.51 5.76 -6.41
N ASN A 63 -22.21 6.34 -7.56
CA ASN A 63 -22.17 5.63 -8.83
C ASN A 63 -20.78 5.02 -9.05
N TYR A 64 -20.69 3.69 -8.98
CA TYR A 64 -19.42 2.98 -9.09
C TYR A 64 -18.66 3.24 -10.41
N ARG A 65 -19.36 3.54 -11.52
CA ARG A 65 -18.71 3.87 -12.79
C ARG A 65 -18.04 5.24 -12.75
N VAL A 66 -18.68 6.21 -12.11
CA VAL A 66 -18.11 7.56 -11.91
C VAL A 66 -16.95 7.50 -10.94
N SER A 67 -17.07 6.70 -9.86
CA SER A 67 -15.99 6.46 -8.92
C SER A 67 -14.77 5.83 -9.59
N LEU A 68 -14.97 4.77 -10.38
CA LEU A 68 -13.89 4.12 -11.13
C LEU A 68 -13.22 5.06 -12.14
N MET A 69 -14.01 5.82 -12.91
CA MET A 69 -13.49 6.83 -13.83
C MET A 69 -12.63 7.88 -13.09
N GLY A 70 -13.08 8.34 -11.91
CA GLY A 70 -12.29 9.25 -11.07
C GLY A 70 -10.95 8.64 -10.63
N LEU A 71 -10.94 7.37 -10.23
CA LEU A 71 -9.72 6.64 -9.86
C LEU A 71 -8.74 6.50 -11.04
N GLU A 72 -9.23 6.11 -12.21
CA GLU A 72 -8.42 5.97 -13.43
C GLU A 72 -7.79 7.31 -13.84
N ILE A 73 -8.55 8.40 -13.82
CA ILE A 73 -8.05 9.74 -14.16
C ILE A 73 -6.99 10.19 -13.16
N LEU A 74 -7.22 10.01 -11.85
CA LEU A 74 -6.23 10.34 -10.82
C LEU A 74 -4.95 9.52 -11.00
N SER A 75 -5.06 8.24 -11.33
CA SER A 75 -3.92 7.38 -11.64
C SER A 75 -3.11 7.90 -12.83
N ALA A 76 -3.78 8.40 -13.88
CA ALA A 76 -3.13 9.02 -15.03
C ALA A 76 -2.45 10.37 -14.67
N PHE A 77 -3.08 11.20 -13.82
CA PHE A 77 -2.44 12.41 -13.31
C PHE A 77 -1.18 12.11 -12.50
N VAL A 78 -1.20 11.06 -11.68
CA VAL A 78 -0.01 10.63 -10.92
C VAL A 78 1.13 10.26 -11.87
N ASP A 79 0.86 9.55 -12.96
CA ASP A 79 1.88 9.21 -13.96
C ASP A 79 2.43 10.45 -14.66
N ARG A 80 1.54 11.37 -15.08
CA ARG A 80 1.91 12.56 -15.85
C ARG A 80 2.62 13.63 -15.03
N LEU A 81 2.17 13.87 -13.80
CA LEU A 81 2.74 14.91 -12.94
C LEU A 81 3.88 14.38 -12.06
N SER A 82 3.94 13.06 -11.81
CA SER A 82 4.97 12.41 -11.01
C SER A 82 5.20 13.12 -9.67
N THR A 83 6.38 13.70 -9.45
CA THR A 83 6.74 14.38 -8.19
C THR A 83 5.92 15.64 -7.91
N ARG A 84 5.37 16.29 -8.95
CA ARG A 84 4.50 17.47 -8.81
C ARG A 84 3.12 17.14 -8.27
N PHE A 85 2.73 15.86 -8.32
CA PHE A 85 1.47 15.40 -7.71
C PHE A 85 1.53 15.39 -6.17
N LYS A 86 2.73 15.51 -5.58
CA LYS A 86 2.96 15.38 -4.13
C LYS A 86 2.09 16.32 -3.29
N SER A 87 1.83 17.54 -3.76
CA SER A 87 0.97 18.52 -3.07
C SER A 87 -0.50 18.09 -2.98
N TYR A 88 -0.96 17.22 -3.88
CA TYR A 88 -2.34 16.74 -3.93
C TYR A 88 -2.54 15.39 -3.23
N VAL A 89 -1.46 14.70 -2.85
CA VAL A 89 -1.53 13.35 -2.23
C VAL A 89 -2.43 13.37 -0.99
N ALA A 90 -2.28 14.36 -0.12
CA ALA A 90 -3.06 14.44 1.12
C ALA A 90 -4.57 14.54 0.87
N MET A 91 -4.97 15.29 -0.17
CA MET A 91 -6.37 15.44 -0.57
C MET A 91 -6.92 14.13 -1.15
N VAL A 92 -6.17 13.53 -2.07
CA VAL A 92 -6.62 12.32 -2.79
C VAL A 92 -6.71 11.13 -1.84
N ILE A 93 -5.76 10.98 -0.93
CA ILE A 93 -5.64 9.75 -0.15
C ILE A 93 -6.79 9.54 0.83
N VAL A 94 -7.40 10.61 1.33
CA VAL A 94 -8.62 10.53 2.17
C VAL A 94 -9.76 9.90 1.38
N ALA A 95 -9.98 10.33 0.13
CA ALA A 95 -11.03 9.77 -0.72
C ALA A 95 -10.75 8.30 -1.10
N LEU A 96 -9.48 7.93 -1.31
CA LEU A 96 -9.11 6.54 -1.62
C LEU A 96 -9.31 5.59 -0.45
N ILE A 97 -8.97 6.05 0.76
CA ILE A 97 -9.17 5.31 2.01
C ILE A 97 -10.65 4.89 2.15
N ASP A 98 -11.58 5.79 1.86
CA ASP A 98 -13.01 5.51 1.94
C ASP A 98 -13.46 4.51 0.87
N ARG A 99 -12.77 4.44 -0.26
CA ARG A 99 -13.03 3.46 -1.32
C ARG A 99 -12.41 2.10 -1.08
N MET A 100 -11.49 1.96 -0.13
CA MET A 100 -11.00 0.63 0.27
C MET A 100 -12.13 -0.25 0.82
N GLY A 101 -13.19 0.31 1.40
CA GLY A 101 -14.35 -0.43 1.90
C GLY A 101 -15.50 -0.59 0.89
N ASP A 102 -15.30 -0.26 -0.38
CA ASP A 102 -16.40 -0.19 -1.35
C ASP A 102 -17.08 -1.54 -1.61
N ALA A 103 -18.40 -1.51 -1.86
CA ALA A 103 -19.19 -2.71 -2.15
C ALA A 103 -18.76 -3.39 -3.47
N LYS A 104 -18.12 -2.67 -4.40
CA LYS A 104 -17.63 -3.21 -5.67
C LYS A 104 -16.14 -3.53 -5.59
N ASP A 105 -15.81 -4.80 -5.81
CA ASP A 105 -14.43 -5.30 -5.79
C ASP A 105 -13.51 -4.49 -6.70
N LYS A 106 -13.94 -4.20 -7.93
CA LYS A 106 -13.16 -3.36 -8.88
C LYS A 106 -12.81 -1.97 -8.34
N VAL A 107 -13.72 -1.33 -7.60
CA VAL A 107 -13.46 0.00 -7.03
C VAL A 107 -12.45 -0.11 -5.89
N ARG A 108 -12.56 -1.16 -5.06
CA ARG A 108 -11.56 -1.44 -4.03
C ARG A 108 -10.19 -1.68 -4.67
N ASP A 109 -10.09 -2.61 -5.62
CA ASP A 109 -8.82 -2.99 -6.24
C ASP A 109 -8.11 -1.79 -6.89
N GLU A 110 -8.85 -0.93 -7.58
CA GLU A 110 -8.29 0.27 -8.21
C GLU A 110 -7.88 1.32 -7.16
N ALA A 111 -8.66 1.51 -6.10
CA ALA A 111 -8.30 2.40 -5.00
C ALA A 111 -7.03 1.92 -4.27
N GLN A 112 -6.90 0.61 -4.02
CA GLN A 112 -5.69 0.02 -3.42
C GLN A 112 -4.47 0.24 -4.30
N THR A 113 -4.61 -0.02 -5.61
CA THR A 113 -3.55 0.18 -6.60
C THR A 113 -3.09 1.64 -6.62
N LEU A 114 -4.04 2.59 -6.63
CA LEU A 114 -3.71 4.01 -6.62
C LEU A 114 -3.07 4.45 -5.28
N ILE A 115 -3.50 3.93 -4.13
CA ILE A 115 -2.85 4.20 -2.85
C ILE A 115 -1.39 3.75 -2.87
N LEU A 116 -1.12 2.52 -3.32
CA LEU A 116 0.25 2.01 -3.45
C LEU A 116 1.09 2.90 -4.38
N LYS A 117 0.52 3.32 -5.51
CA LYS A 117 1.16 4.23 -6.46
C LYS A 117 1.50 5.59 -5.83
N LEU A 118 0.61 6.14 -5.00
CA LEU A 118 0.85 7.39 -4.28
C LEU A 118 1.94 7.23 -3.21
N MET A 119 1.97 6.10 -2.50
CA MET A 119 3.01 5.81 -1.51
C MET A 119 4.41 5.82 -2.15
N ASP A 120 4.55 5.31 -3.38
CA ASP A 120 5.80 5.35 -4.13
C ASP A 120 6.25 6.77 -4.53
N GLN A 121 5.31 7.71 -4.73
CA GLN A 121 5.64 9.12 -5.00
C GLN A 121 6.12 9.85 -3.73
N VAL A 122 5.68 9.36 -2.58
CA VAL A 122 5.92 9.93 -1.25
C VAL A 122 7.23 9.44 -0.63
N ALA A 123 7.77 8.30 -1.08
CA ALA A 123 9.05 7.77 -0.61
C ALA A 123 10.12 8.88 -0.54
N PRO A 124 10.89 8.98 0.57
CA PRO A 124 11.82 10.09 0.79
C PRO A 124 12.76 10.25 -0.42
N PRO A 125 12.97 11.48 -0.93
CA PRO A 125 13.83 11.71 -2.08
C PRO A 125 15.22 11.10 -1.87
N MET A 126 15.73 11.11 -0.64
CA MET A 126 17.01 10.46 -0.28
C MET A 126 17.05 8.96 -0.57
N VAL A 127 15.96 8.22 -0.31
CA VAL A 127 15.91 6.77 -0.55
C VAL A 127 15.77 6.49 -2.04
N ARG A 128 14.98 7.29 -2.76
CA ARG A 128 14.84 7.17 -4.21
C ARG A 128 16.13 7.52 -4.94
N ASP A 129 16.79 8.61 -4.55
CA ASP A 129 18.05 9.05 -5.12
C ASP A 129 19.16 8.05 -4.82
N ALA A 130 19.21 7.50 -3.60
CA ALA A 130 20.12 6.41 -3.25
C ALA A 130 19.85 5.12 -4.04
N ALA A 131 18.59 4.75 -4.26
CA ALA A 131 18.22 3.59 -5.06
C ALA A 131 18.59 3.78 -6.54
N VAL A 132 18.35 4.97 -7.10
CA VAL A 132 18.77 5.32 -8.46
C VAL A 132 20.29 5.30 -8.57
N LEU A 133 21.02 5.87 -7.61
CA LEU A 133 22.48 5.80 -7.57
C LEU A 133 22.99 4.35 -7.46
N ALA A 134 22.36 3.51 -6.63
CA ALA A 134 22.70 2.10 -6.51
C ALA A 134 22.49 1.34 -7.83
N VAL A 135 21.38 1.59 -8.53
CA VAL A 135 21.10 0.98 -9.84
C VAL A 135 22.09 1.46 -10.91
N VAL A 136 22.47 2.74 -10.89
CA VAL A 136 23.51 3.31 -11.75
C VAL A 136 24.88 2.71 -11.45
N GLU A 137 25.20 2.44 -10.18
CA GLU A 137 26.44 1.78 -9.78
C GLU A 137 26.47 0.31 -10.22
N ILE A 138 25.34 -0.40 -10.10
CA ILE A 138 25.21 -1.76 -10.63
C ILE A 138 25.39 -1.75 -12.16
N TYR A 139 24.84 -0.74 -12.86
CA TYR A 139 25.04 -0.56 -14.29
C TYR A 139 26.51 -0.31 -14.68
N ARG A 140 27.27 0.45 -13.89
CA ARG A 140 28.73 0.61 -14.11
C ARG A 140 29.49 -0.72 -14.13
N HIS A 141 29.05 -1.69 -13.34
CA HIS A 141 29.72 -2.98 -13.19
C HIS A 141 29.20 -4.07 -14.13
N VAL A 142 27.88 -4.10 -14.37
CA VAL A 142 27.20 -5.19 -15.10
C VAL A 142 26.85 -4.78 -16.54
N GLY A 143 26.79 -3.48 -16.83
CA GLY A 143 26.53 -2.94 -18.16
C GLY A 143 25.11 -3.23 -18.69
N GLU A 144 25.01 -3.41 -20.00
CA GLU A 144 23.74 -3.46 -20.77
C GLU A 144 22.72 -4.48 -20.28
N LYS A 145 23.17 -5.56 -19.61
CA LYS A 145 22.27 -6.58 -19.05
C LYS A 145 21.28 -6.00 -18.04
N VAL A 146 21.70 -5.00 -17.25
CA VAL A 146 20.84 -4.30 -16.28
C VAL A 146 19.76 -3.49 -17.00
N ARG A 147 20.10 -2.89 -18.16
CA ARG A 147 19.15 -2.14 -18.98
C ARG A 147 18.03 -3.05 -19.47
N VAL A 148 18.39 -4.22 -20.01
CA VAL A 148 17.42 -5.23 -20.51
C VAL A 148 16.55 -5.80 -19.39
N ASP A 149 17.10 -6.01 -18.19
CA ASP A 149 16.35 -6.54 -17.05
C ASP A 149 15.39 -5.51 -16.45
N LEU A 150 15.73 -4.21 -16.48
CA LEU A 150 14.84 -3.14 -16.02
C LEU A 150 13.59 -3.00 -16.91
N TYR A 151 13.72 -3.18 -18.23
CA TYR A 151 12.57 -3.20 -19.15
C TYR A 151 11.57 -4.32 -18.84
N LYS A 152 12.02 -5.41 -18.20
CA LYS A 152 11.17 -6.57 -17.86
C LYS A 152 10.50 -6.47 -16.48
N ARG A 153 10.86 -5.47 -15.67
CA ARG A 153 10.45 -5.37 -14.25
C ARG A 153 9.20 -4.52 -13.98
N GLY A 154 8.48 -4.08 -15.02
CA GLY A 154 7.21 -3.36 -14.83
C GLY A 154 7.35 -2.01 -14.13
N ILE A 155 8.50 -1.35 -14.29
CA ILE A 155 8.78 -0.03 -13.71
C ILE A 155 7.99 1.04 -14.50
N PRO A 156 7.38 2.06 -13.84
CA PRO A 156 6.72 3.15 -14.52
C PRO A 156 7.62 3.85 -15.55
N LEU A 157 7.10 4.13 -16.75
CA LEU A 157 7.88 4.55 -17.91
C LEU A 157 8.72 5.83 -17.66
N ALA A 158 8.14 6.83 -16.99
CA ALA A 158 8.85 8.07 -16.64
C ALA A 158 10.05 7.85 -15.71
N ARG A 159 9.96 6.86 -14.81
CA ARG A 159 11.09 6.49 -13.92
C ARG A 159 12.14 5.69 -14.67
N LEU A 160 11.70 4.82 -15.57
CA LEU A 160 12.60 4.06 -16.41
C LEU A 160 13.42 5.00 -17.30
N GLU A 161 12.79 5.95 -17.99
CA GLU A 161 13.45 6.96 -18.82
C GLU A 161 14.50 7.78 -18.04
N MET A 162 14.19 8.17 -16.80
CA MET A 162 15.15 8.87 -15.92
C MET A 162 16.37 8.01 -15.59
N ILE A 163 16.18 6.72 -15.27
CA ILE A 163 17.28 5.79 -14.97
C ILE A 163 18.13 5.53 -16.22
N LEU A 164 17.47 5.37 -17.37
CA LEU A 164 18.13 5.17 -18.67
C LEU A 164 18.97 6.38 -19.07
N GLY A 165 18.45 7.60 -18.88
CA GLY A 165 19.23 8.82 -19.12
C GLY A 165 20.51 8.88 -18.29
N LYS A 166 20.46 8.46 -17.01
CA LYS A 166 21.66 8.35 -16.17
C LYS A 166 22.63 7.26 -16.61
N PHE A 167 22.14 6.16 -17.20
CA PHE A 167 23.02 5.15 -17.80
C PHE A 167 23.75 5.69 -19.03
N ASP A 168 23.07 6.47 -19.85
CA ASP A 168 23.64 7.12 -21.03
C ASP A 168 24.72 8.15 -20.63
N GLU A 169 24.50 8.90 -19.55
CA GLU A 169 25.51 9.79 -18.95
C GLU A 169 26.76 9.01 -18.47
N VAL A 170 26.57 7.83 -17.88
CA VAL A 170 27.67 6.96 -17.44
C VAL A 170 28.45 6.35 -18.61
N GLN A 171 27.76 6.00 -19.72
CA GLN A 171 28.42 5.56 -20.94
C GLN A 171 29.21 6.69 -21.59
N ASN A 172 28.61 7.89 -21.68
CA ASN A 172 29.25 9.06 -22.27
C ASN A 172 30.45 9.58 -21.46
N SER A 173 30.49 9.32 -20.15
CA SER A 173 31.61 9.65 -19.27
C SER A 173 32.67 8.54 -19.15
N GLY A 174 32.54 7.43 -19.90
CA GLY A 174 33.52 6.34 -19.89
C GLY A 174 33.58 5.55 -18.57
N GLY A 175 32.49 5.56 -17.79
CA GLY A 175 32.45 5.01 -16.43
C GLY A 175 32.20 3.51 -16.31
N VAL A 176 32.08 2.77 -17.41
CA VAL A 176 31.75 1.34 -17.36
C VAL A 176 33.02 0.53 -17.01
N ILE A 177 33.01 -0.11 -15.84
CA ILE A 177 34.10 -0.95 -15.33
C ILE A 177 33.91 -2.35 -15.91
N LEU A 178 34.35 -2.56 -17.16
CA LEU A 178 34.28 -3.87 -17.81
C LEU A 178 35.23 -4.86 -17.11
N SER A 179 34.66 -5.78 -16.32
CA SER A 179 35.37 -6.97 -15.80
C SER A 179 35.74 -7.90 -16.96
N ALA A 180 37.01 -7.91 -17.32
CA ALA A 180 37.59 -8.83 -18.30
C ALA A 180 37.56 -10.28 -17.77
N CYS A 181 36.60 -11.09 -18.22
CA CYS A 181 36.71 -12.55 -18.22
C CYS A 181 36.38 -13.09 -19.62
N LYS A 182 37.39 -13.69 -20.20
CA LYS A 182 37.54 -14.14 -21.58
C LYS A 182 36.65 -15.35 -21.86
N ASP A 183 35.79 -15.25 -22.88
CA ASP A 183 35.04 -16.37 -23.47
C ASP A 183 35.98 -17.51 -23.87
N LYS A 184 35.61 -18.74 -23.52
CA LYS A 184 35.98 -19.94 -24.28
C LYS A 184 34.70 -20.67 -24.65
N SER A 185 34.39 -20.63 -25.95
CA SER A 185 33.49 -21.58 -26.57
C SER A 185 34.06 -22.99 -26.43
N PHE A 186 33.18 -23.96 -26.23
CA PHE A 186 33.48 -25.38 -26.39
C PHE A 186 32.25 -25.98 -27.07
N ASP A 187 32.30 -26.02 -28.40
CA ASP A 187 31.50 -26.92 -29.23
C ASP A 187 32.11 -28.32 -29.10
N ASP A 188 31.28 -29.34 -28.85
CA ASP A 188 31.60 -30.72 -29.23
C ASP A 188 30.30 -31.48 -29.52
N GLU A 189 30.06 -31.62 -30.83
CA GLU A 189 29.17 -32.57 -31.48
C GLU A 189 29.96 -33.88 -31.69
N GLU A 190 29.49 -35.02 -31.15
CA GLU A 190 29.39 -36.31 -31.89
C GLU A 190 28.75 -37.44 -31.06
N SER A 191 27.62 -37.93 -31.58
CA SER A 191 27.28 -39.34 -31.89
C SER A 191 27.50 -40.49 -30.87
N VAL A 192 26.44 -41.25 -30.56
CA VAL A 192 26.29 -42.67 -30.94
C VAL A 192 24.88 -43.20 -30.64
N ASP A 193 24.24 -43.71 -31.69
CA ASP A 193 23.00 -44.50 -31.71
C ASP A 193 23.25 -45.92 -31.19
N GLY A 194 22.29 -46.53 -30.47
CA GLY A 194 22.43 -47.94 -30.11
C GLY A 194 21.44 -48.55 -29.11
N ASN A 195 20.27 -48.94 -29.64
CA ASN A 195 19.57 -50.22 -29.34
C ASN A 195 18.58 -50.34 -28.13
N ARG A 196 17.31 -50.53 -28.52
CA ARG A 196 16.12 -51.10 -27.82
C ARG A 196 16.32 -52.60 -27.43
N PRO A 197 15.39 -53.31 -26.75
CA PRO A 197 14.08 -52.90 -26.19
C PRO A 197 13.63 -53.48 -24.82
N SER A 198 12.55 -52.84 -24.31
CA SER A 198 11.37 -53.38 -23.59
C SER A 198 11.51 -54.07 -22.22
N SER A 199 10.77 -53.56 -21.22
CA SER A 199 9.59 -54.26 -20.67
C SER A 199 8.75 -53.42 -19.68
N ALA A 200 7.46 -53.79 -19.65
CA ALA A 200 6.46 -53.64 -18.59
C ALA A 200 5.78 -52.27 -18.35
N ALA A 201 4.61 -52.14 -18.99
CA ALA A 201 3.53 -51.24 -18.61
C ALA A 201 2.87 -51.67 -17.28
N SER A 202 2.47 -50.71 -16.46
CA SER A 202 1.41 -50.89 -15.47
C SER A 202 0.53 -49.65 -15.41
N ALA A 203 -0.75 -49.86 -15.74
CA ALA A 203 -1.80 -48.86 -15.77
C ALA A 203 -2.38 -48.65 -14.36
N PHE A 204 -2.37 -47.41 -13.86
CA PHE A 204 -3.04 -47.04 -12.62
C PHE A 204 -4.40 -46.40 -12.95
N LYS A 205 -5.46 -47.03 -12.44
CA LYS A 205 -6.87 -46.71 -12.73
C LYS A 205 -7.46 -45.87 -11.60
N VAL A 206 -7.97 -44.69 -11.96
CA VAL A 206 -8.73 -43.76 -11.10
C VAL A 206 -10.17 -44.28 -10.88
N PRO A 207 -10.74 -44.26 -9.66
CA PRO A 207 -12.18 -44.47 -9.46
C PRO A 207 -12.97 -43.14 -9.49
N ALA A 208 -14.09 -43.16 -10.21
CA ALA A 208 -15.09 -42.09 -10.25
C ALA A 208 -16.05 -42.11 -9.03
N PRO A 209 -16.64 -40.97 -8.63
CA PRO A 209 -17.60 -40.91 -7.53
C PRO A 209 -19.03 -41.22 -7.99
N LYS A 210 -19.81 -41.91 -7.14
CA LYS A 210 -21.24 -42.19 -7.34
C LYS A 210 -22.11 -41.25 -6.51
N THR A 211 -23.10 -40.65 -7.17
CA THR A 211 -24.24 -39.91 -6.59
C THR A 211 -25.50 -40.77 -6.51
N SER A 212 -26.22 -40.66 -5.38
CA SER A 212 -27.70 -40.69 -5.20
C SER A 212 -27.96 -40.83 -3.69
N GLY A 213 -28.98 -40.28 -3.03
CA GLY A 213 -30.17 -39.50 -3.34
C GLY A 213 -30.86 -39.17 -2.01
N ASN A 214 -31.71 -38.14 -2.01
CA ASN A 214 -32.46 -37.62 -0.86
C ASN A 214 -33.58 -38.60 -0.40
N PRO A 215 -34.18 -38.44 0.79
CA PRO A 215 -35.50 -37.78 0.81
C PRO A 215 -35.86 -36.91 2.06
N VAL A 216 -36.66 -35.88 1.74
CA VAL A 216 -37.74 -35.14 2.46
C VAL A 216 -38.19 -35.63 3.87
N ASN A 217 -38.32 -34.69 4.84
CA ASN A 217 -39.60 -34.40 5.51
C ASN A 217 -39.69 -33.06 6.27
N SER A 218 -40.93 -32.58 6.38
CA SER A 218 -41.42 -31.23 6.77
C SER A 218 -41.35 -30.86 8.26
N ALA A 219 -41.27 -29.55 8.55
CA ALA A 219 -42.17 -28.86 9.50
C ALA A 219 -42.16 -27.32 9.31
N ARG A 220 -43.34 -26.71 9.29
CA ARG A 220 -43.66 -25.28 9.11
C ARG A 220 -44.09 -24.64 10.45
N LYS A 221 -43.59 -23.41 10.73
CA LYS A 221 -44.25 -22.19 11.34
C LYS A 221 -44.87 -22.25 12.78
N PRO A 222 -45.28 -21.11 13.40
CA PRO A 222 -45.37 -19.70 12.94
C PRO A 222 -44.73 -18.62 13.84
N GLY A 223 -44.70 -17.38 13.35
CA GLY A 223 -44.26 -16.17 14.08
C GLY A 223 -45.39 -15.39 14.77
N SER A 224 -45.03 -14.24 15.36
CA SER A 224 -45.99 -13.19 15.75
C SER A 224 -45.35 -11.78 15.74
N ALA A 225 -46.22 -10.81 15.47
CA ALA A 225 -46.13 -9.34 15.35
C ALA A 225 -45.27 -8.63 16.42
N GLY A 226 -44.78 -7.39 16.29
CA GLY A 226 -45.16 -6.27 15.41
C GLY A 226 -45.48 -5.01 16.24
N GLY A 227 -44.51 -4.09 16.35
CA GLY A 227 -44.69 -2.64 16.62
C GLY A 227 -44.34 -2.10 18.02
N PRO A 228 -44.02 -0.79 18.20
CA PRO A 228 -43.85 0.29 17.21
C PRO A 228 -42.45 0.99 17.22
N LYS A 229 -42.13 1.57 16.05
CA LYS A 229 -40.99 2.46 15.74
C LYS A 229 -41.15 3.84 16.38
N VAL A 230 -40.06 4.38 16.94
CA VAL A 230 -39.76 5.83 17.01
C VAL A 230 -38.29 6.02 16.61
N GLY A 231 -38.01 7.07 15.81
CA GLY A 231 -36.77 7.33 15.07
C GLY A 231 -35.51 7.39 15.94
N GLY A 232 -34.30 7.25 15.39
CA GLY A 232 -33.83 7.74 14.10
C GLY A 232 -32.44 8.30 14.35
N ALA A 233 -31.44 7.42 14.44
CA ALA A 233 -30.03 7.75 14.42
C ALA A 233 -29.32 6.62 13.68
N SER A 234 -28.63 6.96 12.59
CA SER A 234 -27.81 6.06 11.79
C SER A 234 -26.73 5.44 12.68
N LYS A 235 -27.01 4.27 13.24
CA LYS A 235 -26.04 3.46 13.97
C LYS A 235 -25.54 2.39 13.01
N GLU A 236 -24.52 2.75 12.24
CA GLU A 236 -23.74 1.80 11.43
C GLU A 236 -22.72 1.00 12.29
N GLY A 237 -22.87 1.03 13.62
CA GLY A 237 -22.17 0.17 14.57
C GLY A 237 -22.80 -1.22 14.63
N GLY A 238 -22.67 -1.99 13.55
CA GLY A 238 -23.03 -3.41 13.54
C GLY A 238 -21.91 -4.25 14.17
N ALA A 239 -22.26 -5.07 15.17
CA ALA A 239 -21.37 -6.00 15.90
C ALA A 239 -20.26 -6.58 15.01
N GLY A 240 -19.01 -6.36 15.39
CA GLY A 240 -17.82 -6.80 14.66
C GLY A 240 -17.23 -5.80 13.66
N ALA A 241 -17.76 -4.58 13.56
CA ALA A 241 -16.99 -3.45 13.02
C ALA A 241 -15.99 -2.98 14.08
N VAL A 242 -14.72 -2.84 13.71
CA VAL A 242 -13.75 -2.12 14.53
C VAL A 242 -13.65 -0.70 13.97
N ASP A 243 -13.88 0.31 14.82
CA ASP A 243 -13.72 1.72 14.48
C ASP A 243 -12.32 2.23 14.89
N GLU A 244 -11.94 3.41 14.40
CA GLU A 244 -10.62 4.00 14.67
C GLU A 244 -10.44 4.33 16.16
N ASP A 245 -11.51 4.70 16.85
CA ASP A 245 -11.49 4.99 18.28
C ASP A 245 -11.22 3.72 19.12
N ASP A 246 -11.72 2.55 18.70
CA ASP A 246 -11.39 1.28 19.32
C ASP A 246 -9.90 0.94 19.18
N PHE A 247 -9.27 1.31 18.06
CA PHE A 247 -7.82 1.16 17.89
C PHE A 247 -7.06 2.05 18.86
N ILE A 248 -7.40 3.34 18.94
CA ILE A 248 -6.73 4.32 19.80
C ILE A 248 -6.81 3.88 21.27
N LYS A 249 -7.97 3.40 21.72
CA LYS A 249 -8.13 2.83 23.07
C LYS A 249 -7.25 1.59 23.25
N ALA A 250 -7.24 0.68 22.27
CA ALA A 250 -6.47 -0.57 22.33
C ALA A 250 -4.94 -0.39 22.26
N PHE A 251 -4.44 0.80 21.87
CA PHE A 251 -3.01 1.10 21.91
C PHE A 251 -2.45 1.07 23.33
N THR A 252 -3.24 1.58 24.30
CA THR A 252 -2.84 1.71 25.70
C THR A 252 -3.54 0.74 26.64
N ASP A 253 -4.59 0.05 26.18
CA ASP A 253 -5.23 -1.07 26.89
C ASP A 253 -4.37 -2.35 26.83
N VAL A 254 -3.19 -2.27 27.44
CA VAL A 254 -2.22 -3.35 27.53
C VAL A 254 -1.53 -3.31 28.90
N PRO A 255 -0.98 -4.45 29.38
CA PRO A 255 -0.29 -4.47 30.65
C PRO A 255 0.84 -3.45 30.70
N SER A 256 0.90 -2.66 31.77
CA SER A 256 2.00 -1.73 32.01
C SER A 256 3.28 -2.52 32.30
N ILE A 257 4.36 -2.15 31.63
CA ILE A 257 5.69 -2.72 31.85
C ILE A 257 6.72 -1.59 31.98
N GLN A 258 7.86 -1.90 32.58
CA GLN A 258 9.00 -1.00 32.64
C GLN A 258 10.19 -1.71 31.98
N ILE A 259 11.03 -0.93 31.29
CA ILE A 259 12.25 -1.42 30.65
C ILE A 259 13.40 -1.04 31.57
N TYR A 260 14.08 -2.01 32.17
CA TYR A 260 15.17 -1.74 33.11
C TYR A 260 16.54 -1.66 32.43
N SER A 261 16.69 -2.28 31.25
CA SER A 261 17.93 -2.23 30.46
C SER A 261 17.73 -2.51 28.97
N SER A 262 18.68 -2.09 28.12
CA SER A 262 18.71 -2.45 26.68
C SER A 262 18.70 -3.97 26.48
N ARG A 263 19.49 -4.69 27.28
CA ARG A 263 19.60 -6.16 27.18
C ARG A 263 18.27 -6.85 27.45
N GLU A 264 17.55 -6.43 28.48
CA GLU A 264 16.23 -6.98 28.80
C GLU A 264 15.20 -6.70 27.69
N LEU A 265 15.27 -5.51 27.07
CA LEU A 265 14.44 -5.16 25.92
C LEU A 265 14.70 -6.10 24.73
N GLU A 266 15.97 -6.34 24.40
CA GLU A 266 16.38 -7.26 23.33
C GLU A 266 15.94 -8.70 23.61
N GLU A 267 16.15 -9.21 24.83
CA GLU A 267 15.70 -10.53 25.26
C GLU A 267 14.16 -10.66 25.16
N THR A 268 13.43 -9.61 25.54
CA THR A 268 11.97 -9.57 25.46
C THR A 268 11.48 -9.58 24.00
N LEU A 269 12.08 -8.77 23.13
CA LEU A 269 11.74 -8.71 21.71
C LEU A 269 12.08 -10.02 20.98
N ASN A 270 13.19 -10.66 21.32
CA ASN A 270 13.56 -11.97 20.77
C ASN A 270 12.54 -13.05 21.16
N LYS A 271 12.09 -13.06 22.42
CA LYS A 271 11.04 -13.99 22.88
C LYS A 271 9.70 -13.73 22.17
N ILE A 272 9.33 -12.47 21.97
CA ILE A 272 8.14 -12.10 21.18
C ILE A 272 8.28 -12.64 19.75
N ARG A 273 9.44 -12.44 19.12
CA ARG A 273 9.70 -12.92 17.76
C ARG A 273 9.54 -14.44 17.66
N GLU A 274 10.13 -15.19 18.59
CA GLU A 274 10.03 -16.66 18.63
C GLU A 274 8.56 -17.11 18.68
N ILE A 275 7.75 -16.54 19.57
CA ILE A 275 6.32 -16.86 19.70
C ILE A 275 5.54 -16.54 18.42
N LEU A 276 5.81 -15.39 17.81
CA LEU A 276 5.06 -14.91 16.64
C LEU A 276 5.52 -15.52 15.32
N SER A 277 6.71 -16.12 15.26
CA SER A 277 7.25 -16.76 14.05
C SER A 277 6.76 -18.19 13.82
N ASP A 278 6.13 -18.83 14.81
CA ASP A 278 5.51 -20.15 14.67
C ASP A 278 3.97 -20.02 14.63
N ASP A 279 3.35 -20.39 13.51
CA ASP A 279 1.89 -20.35 13.34
C ASP A 279 1.15 -21.43 14.14
N LYS A 280 1.87 -22.44 14.64
CA LYS A 280 1.34 -23.51 15.49
C LYS A 280 1.33 -23.15 16.96
N HIS A 281 2.04 -22.09 17.37
CA HIS A 281 1.94 -21.60 18.74
C HIS A 281 0.51 -21.21 19.09
N ASP A 282 0.18 -21.35 20.37
CA ASP A 282 -1.14 -21.02 20.87
C ASP A 282 -1.54 -19.59 20.47
N TRP A 283 -2.74 -19.45 19.94
CA TRP A 283 -3.18 -18.20 19.33
C TRP A 283 -3.36 -17.09 20.36
N ASP A 284 -3.71 -17.44 21.60
CA ASP A 284 -3.87 -16.48 22.69
C ASP A 284 -2.49 -15.97 23.12
N GLN A 285 -1.49 -16.86 23.21
CA GLN A 285 -0.11 -16.46 23.46
C GLN A 285 0.46 -15.53 22.38
N ARG A 286 0.17 -15.79 21.10
CA ARG A 286 0.55 -14.89 20.00
C ARG A 286 -0.17 -13.53 20.10
N ALA A 287 -1.47 -13.52 20.40
CA ALA A 287 -2.21 -12.29 20.64
C ALA A 287 -1.61 -11.49 21.81
N ASN A 288 -1.23 -12.15 22.90
CA ASN A 288 -0.58 -11.53 24.06
C ASN A 288 0.84 -11.03 23.73
N ALA A 289 1.59 -11.72 22.87
CA ALA A 289 2.89 -11.26 22.41
C ALA A 289 2.78 -9.97 21.58
N LEU A 290 1.74 -9.83 20.74
CA LEU A 290 1.43 -8.59 20.01
C LEU A 290 1.07 -7.44 20.96
N LYS A 291 0.24 -7.71 21.97
CA LYS A 291 -0.04 -6.74 23.05
C LYS A 291 1.24 -6.31 23.77
N LYS A 292 2.16 -7.24 24.00
CA LYS A 292 3.44 -6.95 24.65
C LYS A 292 4.34 -6.02 23.85
N ILE A 293 4.30 -6.07 22.51
CA ILE A 293 4.96 -5.05 21.66
C ILE A 293 4.39 -3.67 21.97
N ARG A 294 3.07 -3.54 22.10
CA ARG A 294 2.44 -2.26 22.47
C ARG A 294 2.80 -1.83 23.89
N SER A 295 2.85 -2.75 24.85
CA SER A 295 3.33 -2.45 26.20
C SER A 295 4.75 -1.87 26.19
N LEU A 296 5.64 -2.40 25.32
CA LEU A 296 7.01 -1.89 25.17
C LEU A 296 7.03 -0.49 24.58
N LEU A 297 6.17 -0.20 23.60
CA LEU A 297 6.03 1.15 23.04
C LEU A 297 5.57 2.16 24.09
N VAL A 298 4.55 1.83 24.89
CA VAL A 298 4.08 2.70 25.99
C VAL A 298 5.18 2.91 27.03
N ALA A 299 6.01 1.89 27.29
CA ALA A 299 7.16 1.97 28.20
C ALA A 299 8.37 2.75 27.63
N GLY A 300 8.27 3.29 26.41
CA GLY A 300 9.33 4.10 25.81
C GLY A 300 10.40 3.31 25.05
N ALA A 301 10.11 2.08 24.59
CA ALA A 301 11.07 1.27 23.82
C ALA A 301 11.65 1.99 22.60
N ALA A 302 10.89 2.92 21.99
CA ALA A 302 11.34 3.72 20.85
C ALA A 302 12.51 4.68 21.16
N GLN A 303 12.85 4.89 22.45
CA GLN A 303 14.00 5.67 22.88
C GLN A 303 15.32 4.88 22.82
N TYR A 304 15.25 3.55 22.66
CA TYR A 304 16.42 2.67 22.58
C TYR A 304 16.76 2.37 21.12
N ASP A 305 17.99 2.59 20.70
CA ASP A 305 18.41 2.37 19.31
C ASP A 305 18.28 0.90 18.86
N CYS A 306 18.51 -0.05 19.78
CA CYS A 306 18.37 -1.49 19.52
C CYS A 306 16.94 -1.87 19.11
N PHE A 307 15.93 -1.08 19.52
CA PHE A 307 14.53 -1.34 19.19
C PHE A 307 14.31 -1.38 17.68
N PHE A 308 14.89 -0.44 16.92
CA PHE A 308 14.71 -0.38 15.46
C PHE A 308 15.34 -1.57 14.74
N GLN A 309 16.49 -2.06 15.24
CA GLN A 309 17.12 -3.27 14.70
C GLN A 309 16.24 -4.50 14.93
N HIS A 310 15.66 -4.62 16.13
CA HIS A 310 14.75 -5.71 16.46
C HIS A 310 13.39 -5.61 15.75
N LEU A 311 12.91 -4.40 15.48
CA LEU A 311 11.66 -4.19 14.76
C LEU A 311 11.74 -4.77 13.34
N ARG A 312 12.87 -4.59 12.64
CA ARG A 312 13.11 -5.22 11.32
C ARG A 312 13.09 -6.75 11.40
N LEU A 313 13.58 -7.33 12.50
CA LEU A 313 13.53 -8.78 12.71
C LEU A 313 12.11 -9.29 13.00
N LEU A 314 11.19 -8.42 13.40
CA LEU A 314 9.78 -8.74 13.64
C LEU A 314 8.91 -8.64 12.37
N ASP A 315 9.41 -8.12 11.25
CA ASP A 315 8.61 -7.94 10.03
C ASP A 315 7.97 -9.25 9.54
N GLY A 316 8.74 -10.34 9.54
CA GLY A 316 8.23 -11.67 9.18
C GLY A 316 7.13 -12.16 10.15
N ALA A 317 7.33 -11.94 11.44
CA ALA A 317 6.39 -12.31 12.50
C ALA A 317 5.08 -11.48 12.44
N LEU A 318 5.18 -10.18 12.20
CA LEU A 318 4.02 -9.29 12.02
C LEU A 318 3.23 -9.66 10.77
N LYS A 319 3.91 -9.96 9.65
CA LYS A 319 3.27 -10.47 8.43
C LYS A 319 2.54 -11.79 8.66
N LEU A 320 3.18 -12.74 9.35
CA LEU A 320 2.56 -14.02 9.67
C LEU A 320 1.31 -13.83 10.55
N SER A 321 1.40 -12.97 11.56
CA SER A 321 0.28 -12.63 12.46
C SER A 321 -0.88 -11.94 11.73
N ALA A 322 -0.58 -11.05 10.78
CA ALA A 322 -1.60 -10.40 9.95
C ALA A 322 -2.28 -11.36 8.95
N LYS A 323 -1.67 -12.51 8.64
CA LYS A 323 -2.23 -13.55 7.76
C LYS A 323 -2.93 -14.68 8.51
N ASP A 324 -3.13 -14.54 9.83
CA ASP A 324 -3.72 -15.60 10.64
C ASP A 324 -5.16 -15.91 10.26
N LEU A 325 -5.56 -17.19 10.42
CA LEU A 325 -6.95 -17.61 10.20
C LEU A 325 -7.89 -17.14 11.31
N ARG A 326 -7.37 -16.74 12.48
CA ARG A 326 -8.16 -16.24 13.60
C ARG A 326 -8.22 -14.73 13.57
N SER A 327 -9.43 -14.20 13.46
CA SER A 327 -9.70 -12.75 13.41
C SER A 327 -9.10 -11.98 14.59
N GLN A 328 -9.02 -12.60 15.78
CA GLN A 328 -8.44 -11.97 16.96
C GLN A 328 -6.94 -11.72 16.83
N VAL A 329 -6.17 -12.67 16.29
CA VAL A 329 -4.73 -12.50 16.07
C VAL A 329 -4.48 -11.44 15.00
N VAL A 330 -5.26 -11.48 13.91
CA VAL A 330 -5.21 -10.46 12.85
C VAL A 330 -5.53 -9.07 13.40
N ARG A 331 -6.57 -8.95 14.24
CA ARG A 331 -6.95 -7.68 14.88
C ARG A 331 -5.82 -7.13 15.75
N GLU A 332 -5.24 -7.96 16.62
CA GLU A 332 -4.11 -7.54 17.48
C GLU A 332 -2.87 -7.17 16.65
N ALA A 333 -2.63 -7.83 15.52
CA ALA A 333 -1.54 -7.49 14.62
C ALA A 333 -1.77 -6.12 13.98
N CYS A 334 -2.99 -5.87 13.47
CA CYS A 334 -3.37 -4.59 12.89
C CYS A 334 -3.28 -3.43 13.89
N ILE A 335 -3.75 -3.62 15.12
CA ILE A 335 -3.67 -2.62 16.20
C ILE A 335 -2.20 -2.33 16.55
N THR A 336 -1.37 -3.37 16.62
CA THR A 336 0.06 -3.22 16.93
C THR A 336 0.80 -2.49 15.82
N VAL A 337 0.51 -2.78 14.55
CA VAL A 337 1.07 -2.07 13.39
C VAL A 337 0.63 -0.60 13.37
N ALA A 338 -0.63 -0.31 13.69
CA ALA A 338 -1.12 1.05 13.81
C ALA A 338 -0.49 1.81 14.99
N HIS A 339 -0.24 1.14 16.12
CA HIS A 339 0.47 1.76 17.24
C HIS A 339 1.95 2.03 16.90
N LEU A 340 2.60 1.11 16.19
CA LEU A 340 3.96 1.30 15.70
C LEU A 340 4.04 2.50 14.75
N SER A 341 3.12 2.63 13.79
CA SER A 341 3.14 3.77 12.87
C SER A 341 2.92 5.10 13.61
N THR A 342 1.98 5.15 14.55
CA THR A 342 1.68 6.37 15.32
C THR A 342 2.81 6.82 16.24
N VAL A 343 3.53 5.89 16.89
CA VAL A 343 4.64 6.24 17.80
C VAL A 343 5.93 6.57 17.05
N LEU A 344 6.24 5.83 15.99
CA LEU A 344 7.54 5.92 15.31
C LEU A 344 7.56 6.94 14.17
N GLY A 345 6.40 7.34 13.65
CA GLY A 345 6.33 8.32 12.58
C GLY A 345 7.02 7.82 11.30
N ASN A 346 7.88 8.68 10.74
CA ASN A 346 8.74 8.36 9.59
C ASN A 346 9.72 7.22 9.83
N LYS A 347 10.06 6.90 11.09
CA LYS A 347 11.01 5.83 11.40
C LYS A 347 10.42 4.43 11.18
N PHE A 348 9.12 4.33 10.84
CA PHE A 348 8.43 3.10 10.49
C PHE A 348 8.21 2.95 8.97
N ASP A 349 9.01 3.62 8.14
CA ASP A 349 8.96 3.52 6.68
C ASP A 349 9.14 2.08 6.18
N HIS A 350 10.19 1.40 6.62
CA HIS A 350 10.52 0.03 6.21
C HIS A 350 9.43 -0.96 6.65
N GLY A 351 8.97 -0.84 7.89
CA GLY A 351 7.92 -1.69 8.43
C GLY A 351 6.58 -1.48 7.72
N ALA A 352 6.24 -0.22 7.41
CA ALA A 352 5.04 0.13 6.65
C ALA A 352 5.10 -0.46 5.23
N GLU A 353 6.18 -0.24 4.49
CA GLU A 353 6.37 -0.80 3.14
C GLU A 353 6.24 -2.33 3.16
N ALA A 354 6.85 -2.98 4.16
CA ALA A 354 6.81 -4.42 4.30
C ALA A 354 5.39 -4.95 4.56
N ILE A 355 4.63 -4.34 5.48
CA ILE A 355 3.35 -4.89 5.96
C ILE A 355 2.13 -4.47 5.13
N VAL A 356 2.15 -3.29 4.49
CA VAL A 356 1.00 -2.72 3.77
C VAL A 356 0.40 -3.66 2.71
N PRO A 357 1.18 -4.37 1.86
CA PRO A 357 0.61 -5.35 0.92
C PRO A 357 -0.16 -6.47 1.62
N THR A 358 0.28 -6.86 2.83
CA THR A 358 -0.41 -7.89 3.63
C THR A 358 -1.72 -7.35 4.18
N LEU A 359 -1.75 -6.10 4.64
CA LEU A 359 -2.98 -5.46 5.13
C LEU A 359 -4.01 -5.26 4.01
N PHE A 360 -3.57 -4.95 2.78
CA PHE A 360 -4.49 -4.81 1.64
C PHE A 360 -5.24 -6.12 1.32
N ASN A 361 -4.59 -7.27 1.50
CA ASN A 361 -5.23 -8.57 1.36
C ASN A 361 -6.32 -8.85 2.41
N LEU A 362 -6.35 -8.10 3.53
CA LEU A 362 -7.41 -8.20 4.53
C LEU A 362 -8.67 -7.46 4.12
N VAL A 363 -8.54 -6.41 3.31
CA VAL A 363 -9.66 -5.53 2.90
C VAL A 363 -10.80 -6.29 2.20
N PRO A 364 -10.57 -7.18 1.22
CA PRO A 364 -11.65 -7.95 0.59
C PRO A 364 -12.11 -9.16 1.42
N ASN A 365 -11.62 -9.35 2.65
CA ASN A 365 -11.97 -10.51 3.47
C ASN A 365 -13.44 -10.47 3.90
N SER A 366 -14.14 -11.61 3.79
CA SER A 366 -15.55 -11.73 4.17
C SER A 366 -15.78 -11.61 5.68
N ALA A 367 -14.76 -11.90 6.52
CA ALA A 367 -14.81 -11.68 7.95
C ALA A 367 -14.68 -10.19 8.25
N LYS A 368 -15.80 -9.55 8.61
CA LYS A 368 -15.89 -8.11 8.90
C LYS A 368 -14.79 -7.59 9.84
N VAL A 369 -14.45 -8.35 10.89
CA VAL A 369 -13.39 -7.99 11.85
C VAL A 369 -12.02 -7.90 11.16
N MET A 370 -11.68 -8.83 10.26
CA MET A 370 -10.41 -8.82 9.54
C MET A 370 -10.35 -7.65 8.54
N ALA A 371 -11.41 -7.46 7.74
CA ALA A 371 -11.49 -6.38 6.76
C ALA A 371 -11.41 -5.00 7.42
N THR A 372 -12.21 -4.76 8.45
CA THR A 372 -12.20 -3.48 9.17
C THR A 372 -10.87 -3.22 9.89
N SER A 373 -10.24 -4.26 10.45
CA SER A 373 -8.91 -4.12 11.08
C SER A 373 -7.82 -3.76 10.06
N GLY A 374 -7.82 -4.41 8.89
CA GLY A 374 -6.88 -4.10 7.80
C GLY A 374 -7.05 -2.68 7.28
N CYS A 375 -8.28 -2.25 7.01
CA CYS A 375 -8.59 -0.89 6.61
C CYS A 375 -8.11 0.14 7.64
N ALA A 376 -8.45 -0.03 8.93
CA ALA A 376 -8.04 0.88 9.98
C ALA A 376 -6.51 0.99 10.10
N ALA A 377 -5.79 -0.13 10.08
CA ALA A 377 -4.34 -0.12 10.14
C ALA A 377 -3.70 0.64 8.97
N ILE A 378 -4.19 0.43 7.75
CA ILE A 378 -3.72 1.15 6.56
C ILE A 378 -3.98 2.66 6.71
N ARG A 379 -5.13 3.06 7.25
CA ARG A 379 -5.42 4.48 7.53
C ARG A 379 -4.43 5.10 8.49
N PHE A 380 -4.10 4.42 9.60
CA PHE A 380 -3.11 4.93 10.56
C PHE A 380 -1.73 5.08 9.92
N ILE A 381 -1.29 4.09 9.14
CA ILE A 381 -0.01 4.14 8.41
C ILE A 381 0.01 5.32 7.43
N ILE A 382 -1.03 5.44 6.60
CA ILE A 382 -1.13 6.52 5.62
C ILE A 382 -1.17 7.88 6.30
N ARG A 383 -1.95 8.03 7.38
CA ARG A 383 -2.06 9.29 8.13
C ARG A 383 -0.68 9.74 8.57
N VAL A 384 0.09 8.87 9.20
CA VAL A 384 1.45 9.20 9.65
C VAL A 384 2.38 9.58 8.49
N LEU A 385 2.37 8.80 7.39
CA LEU A 385 3.17 9.10 6.21
C LEU A 385 2.77 10.43 5.54
N THR A 386 1.48 10.78 5.60
CA THR A 386 0.94 12.00 5.00
C THR A 386 1.15 13.23 5.88
N TRP A 387 1.07 13.10 7.21
CA TRP A 387 1.35 14.20 8.15
C TRP A 387 2.82 14.64 8.08
N CYS A 388 3.74 13.71 7.86
CA CYS A 388 5.15 14.03 7.62
C CYS A 388 5.41 14.73 6.28
N LEU A 389 4.55 14.51 5.27
CA LEU A 389 4.54 15.34 4.07
C LEU A 389 3.98 16.73 4.32
N GLY A 390 2.98 16.86 5.19
CA GLY A 390 2.47 18.15 5.64
C GLY A 390 3.56 18.98 6.29
N GLU A 391 4.31 18.41 7.24
CA GLU A 391 5.47 19.08 7.86
C GLU A 391 6.63 19.29 6.88
N CYS A 392 6.89 18.38 5.93
CA CYS A 392 7.94 18.61 4.91
C CYS A 392 7.54 19.63 3.83
N VAL A 393 6.27 19.71 3.43
CA VAL A 393 5.78 20.71 2.46
C VAL A 393 5.64 22.06 3.16
N ILE A 394 5.21 22.08 4.43
CA ILE A 394 5.25 23.27 5.27
C ILE A 394 6.72 23.69 5.47
N CYS A 395 7.65 22.86 5.94
CA CYS A 395 9.07 23.21 6.08
C CYS A 395 9.76 23.64 4.76
N ASN A 396 9.36 23.10 3.60
CA ASN A 396 9.95 23.47 2.31
C ASN A 396 9.25 24.70 1.66
N CYS A 397 8.05 25.07 2.11
CA CYS A 397 7.41 26.35 1.81
C CYS A 397 7.71 27.43 2.86
N GLU A 398 8.11 27.04 4.07
CA GLU A 398 8.43 27.91 5.21
C GLU A 398 9.75 28.66 5.04
N GLY A 399 10.56 28.33 4.03
CA GLY A 399 11.59 29.23 3.52
C GLY A 399 11.04 30.55 2.96
N HIS A 400 9.73 30.64 2.68
CA HIS A 400 9.04 31.84 2.21
C HIS A 400 7.77 32.20 3.00
N PHE A 401 7.24 31.31 3.85
CA PHE A 401 5.97 31.53 4.57
C PHE A 401 6.09 31.86 6.07
N LEU A 402 7.25 31.66 6.70
CA LEU A 402 7.44 31.92 8.14
C LEU A 402 7.38 33.40 8.55
N PHE A 403 7.23 34.34 7.60
CA PHE A 403 7.14 35.76 7.93
C PHE A 403 5.71 36.30 8.12
N SER A 404 4.65 35.52 7.85
CA SER A 404 3.28 36.05 7.83
C SER A 404 2.31 35.49 8.87
N PHE A 405 2.63 34.41 9.59
CA PHE A 405 1.79 33.91 10.67
C PHE A 405 2.65 33.60 11.90
N GLY A 406 2.77 34.58 12.81
CA GLY A 406 3.53 34.50 14.05
C GLY A 406 3.00 33.44 15.03
N ILE A 407 3.23 32.17 14.72
CA ILE A 407 3.02 31.03 15.61
C ILE A 407 4.41 30.49 15.97
N ALA A 408 4.83 30.76 17.20
CA ALA A 408 6.05 30.20 17.76
C ALA A 408 5.90 28.68 17.95
N PRO A 409 6.96 27.88 17.71
CA PRO A 409 6.93 26.45 18.02
C PRO A 409 6.83 26.24 19.53
N PRO A 410 6.12 25.20 20.01
CA PRO A 410 6.09 24.87 21.42
C PRO A 410 7.49 24.41 21.86
N ASN A 411 8.00 25.05 22.90
CA ASN A 411 9.28 24.71 23.55
C ASN A 411 9.31 23.22 23.90
N VAL A 412 10.29 22.51 23.34
CA VAL A 412 10.77 21.23 23.87
C VAL A 412 11.83 21.57 24.91
N VAL A 413 11.53 21.31 26.19
CA VAL A 413 12.49 21.19 27.30
C VAL A 413 12.54 19.74 27.70
#